data_AF-A0A535T8H1-F1
#
_entry.id   AF-A0A535T8H1-F1
#
_cell.length_a   1.000
_cell.length_b   1.000
_cell.length_c   1.000
_cell.angle_alpha   90.00
_cell.angle_beta   90.00
_cell.angle_gamma   90.00
#
_symmetry.space_group_name_H-M   'P 1'
#
loop_
_entity.id
_entity.type
_entity.pdbx_description
1 polymer ?
#
loop_
_entity_poly.entity_id
_entity_poly.type
_entity_poly.pdbx_seq_one_letter_code
_entity_poly.pdbx_strand_id
1 'polypeptide(L)'
;ETPELMPLPIMLAHRLARKLAEVRRNKTLSYLRPDGKVQVTVRYADDGKPDGVDNVVVSTQHHDEVDIDQLRSDITQHVIDAAIPSELRNGGLRSFINPTGRFVIGGPVADAGLTGRKIMVDTYGGYARHGGGCFSGKDPTKVDRAGAYGARHVAKNIVAAGLAGKCEVQVSYAIGVVKPVAIRVDTFGTGKVPDATIAAAVTRLFDLSPLGIIKELNLRRPLFRQTAAYGHFGRTDIDAPWESTARAADLSEELSQKA
;
A
#
# COMPACT_ATOMS: atom_id res chain seq x y z
N GLU A 1 3.91 10.79 -4.36
CA GLU A 1 2.52 11.28 -4.40
C GLU A 1 1.98 11.58 -3.00
N THR A 2 2.14 10.68 -2.03
CA THR A 2 1.75 10.93 -0.62
C THR A 2 2.95 11.09 0.31
N PRO A 3 2.78 11.62 1.55
CA PRO A 3 3.85 11.71 2.54
C PRO A 3 4.48 10.36 2.90
N GLU A 4 3.73 9.28 2.80
CA GLU A 4 4.20 7.91 3.05
C GLU A 4 5.01 7.32 1.88
N LEU A 5 5.27 8.13 0.83
CA LEU A 5 5.92 7.73 -0.41
C LEU A 5 5.21 6.54 -1.07
N MET A 6 3.88 6.65 -1.15
CA MET A 6 2.98 5.68 -1.79
C MET A 6 2.17 6.34 -2.90
N PRO A 7 1.58 5.55 -3.82
CA PRO A 7 0.60 6.03 -4.78
C PRO A 7 -0.68 6.50 -4.06
N LEU A 8 -1.25 7.63 -4.50
CA LEU A 8 -2.44 8.21 -3.86
C LEU A 8 -3.68 7.28 -3.85
N PRO A 9 -4.05 6.57 -4.94
CA PRO A 9 -5.28 5.79 -4.99
C PRO A 9 -5.36 4.70 -3.91
N ILE A 10 -4.29 3.91 -3.75
CA ILE A 10 -4.25 2.82 -2.77
C ILE A 10 -4.26 3.36 -1.33
N MET A 11 -3.59 4.51 -1.09
CA MET A 11 -3.59 5.14 0.22
C MET A 11 -4.98 5.65 0.60
N LEU A 12 -5.70 6.29 -0.31
CA LEU A 12 -7.08 6.72 -0.08
C LEU A 12 -8.02 5.52 0.15
N ALA A 13 -7.89 4.46 -0.66
CA ALA A 13 -8.68 3.23 -0.47
C ALA A 13 -8.43 2.60 0.92
N HIS A 14 -7.18 2.50 1.37
CA HIS A 14 -6.87 2.01 2.71
C HIS A 14 -7.40 2.92 3.83
N ARG A 15 -7.33 4.25 3.66
CA ARG A 15 -7.89 5.22 4.61
C ARG A 15 -9.40 5.07 4.73
N LEU A 16 -10.12 4.97 3.60
CA LEU A 16 -11.57 4.72 3.58
C LEU A 16 -11.94 3.41 4.28
N ALA A 17 -11.24 2.31 3.96
CA ALA A 17 -11.50 1.01 4.59
C ALA A 17 -11.26 1.02 6.11
N ARG A 18 -10.18 1.70 6.56
CA ARG A 18 -9.91 1.90 8.00
C ARG A 18 -11.00 2.74 8.65
N LYS A 19 -11.43 3.83 7.99
CA LYS A 19 -12.46 4.71 8.53
C LYS A 19 -13.80 4.00 8.66
N LEU A 20 -14.17 3.18 7.68
CA LEU A 20 -15.37 2.32 7.72
C LEU A 20 -15.32 1.36 8.92
N ALA A 21 -14.16 0.74 9.16
CA ALA A 21 -13.98 -0.14 10.32
C ALA A 21 -13.99 0.63 11.66
N GLU A 22 -13.43 1.84 11.69
CA GLU A 22 -13.39 2.72 12.87
C GLU A 22 -14.80 3.12 13.30
N VAL A 23 -15.60 3.71 12.40
CA VAL A 23 -16.96 4.20 12.69
C VAL A 23 -17.93 3.08 13.07
N ARG A 24 -17.64 1.84 12.63
CA ARG A 24 -18.32 0.64 13.09
C ARG A 24 -17.90 0.25 14.51
N ARG A 25 -16.59 0.18 14.78
CA ARG A 25 -16.05 -0.31 16.06
C ARG A 25 -16.32 0.64 17.22
N ASN A 26 -16.28 1.94 16.96
CA ASN A 26 -16.61 2.97 17.96
C ASN A 26 -18.13 3.22 18.07
N LYS A 27 -18.95 2.53 17.27
CA LYS A 27 -20.41 2.62 17.21
C LYS A 27 -20.97 3.97 16.75
N THR A 28 -20.18 4.83 16.09
CA THR A 28 -20.71 6.01 15.40
C THR A 28 -21.78 5.60 14.39
N LEU A 29 -21.54 4.55 13.61
CA LEU A 29 -22.50 3.91 12.73
C LEU A 29 -22.74 2.47 13.20
N SER A 30 -23.57 2.32 14.23
CA SER A 30 -23.78 1.05 14.94
C SER A 30 -24.44 -0.05 14.09
N TYR A 31 -25.13 0.33 13.01
CA TYR A 31 -25.76 -0.60 12.06
C TYR A 31 -24.77 -1.19 11.04
N LEU A 32 -23.51 -0.76 11.01
CA LEU A 32 -22.52 -1.35 10.10
C LEU A 32 -22.06 -2.72 10.57
N ARG A 33 -21.87 -3.63 9.62
CA ARG A 33 -21.33 -4.97 9.83
C ARG A 33 -19.90 -5.09 9.29
N PRO A 34 -19.17 -6.18 9.59
CA PRO A 34 -17.73 -6.23 9.34
C PRO A 34 -17.28 -6.25 7.87
N ASP A 35 -18.09 -6.76 6.94
CA ASP A 35 -17.71 -6.87 5.53
C ASP A 35 -17.89 -5.54 4.78
N GLY A 36 -16.83 -5.07 4.14
CA GLY A 36 -16.82 -3.79 3.44
C GLY A 36 -15.73 -3.72 2.38
N LYS A 37 -16.05 -3.08 1.26
CA LYS A 37 -15.20 -2.91 0.08
C LYS A 37 -15.21 -1.45 -0.34
N VAL A 38 -14.05 -0.94 -0.73
CA VAL A 38 -13.90 0.44 -1.20
C VAL A 38 -13.04 0.48 -2.46
N GLN A 39 -13.32 1.44 -3.32
CA GLN A 39 -12.55 1.72 -4.53
C GLN A 39 -12.46 3.23 -4.72
N VAL A 40 -11.30 3.71 -5.17
CA VAL A 40 -11.05 5.12 -5.45
C VAL A 40 -10.46 5.25 -6.83
N THR A 41 -11.05 6.14 -7.64
CA THR A 41 -10.52 6.55 -8.94
C THR A 41 -9.96 7.95 -8.80
N VAL A 42 -8.68 8.14 -9.13
CA VAL A 42 -7.97 9.41 -9.05
C VAL A 42 -7.67 9.90 -10.46
N ARG A 43 -7.91 11.19 -10.71
CA ARG A 43 -7.48 11.87 -11.94
C ARG A 43 -6.00 12.23 -11.82
N TYR A 44 -5.28 12.05 -12.92
CA TYR A 44 -3.88 12.44 -13.04
C TYR A 44 -3.76 13.45 -14.17
N ALA A 45 -3.02 14.53 -13.93
CA ALA A 45 -2.65 15.49 -14.95
C ALA A 45 -1.63 14.89 -15.93
N ASP A 46 -1.40 15.57 -17.06
CA ASP A 46 -0.47 15.12 -18.11
C ASP A 46 0.97 14.95 -17.61
N ASP A 47 1.37 15.70 -16.58
CA ASP A 47 2.67 15.59 -15.92
C ASP A 47 2.76 14.42 -14.92
N GLY A 48 1.70 13.61 -14.82
CA GLY A 48 1.62 12.42 -13.98
C GLY A 48 1.34 12.71 -12.50
N LYS A 49 1.01 13.95 -12.12
CA LYS A 49 0.63 14.28 -10.73
C LYS A 49 -0.87 14.05 -10.48
N PRO A 50 -1.26 13.61 -9.28
CA PRO A 50 -2.68 13.53 -8.91
C PRO A 50 -3.34 14.90 -8.91
N ASP A 51 -4.50 15.00 -9.56
CA ASP A 51 -5.28 16.25 -9.73
C ASP A 51 -6.62 16.22 -8.97
N GLY A 52 -7.02 15.07 -8.42
CA GLY A 52 -8.21 14.96 -7.58
C GLY A 52 -8.86 13.58 -7.66
N VAL A 53 -9.91 13.37 -6.87
CA VAL A 53 -10.69 12.13 -6.90
C VAL A 53 -11.87 12.28 -7.86
N ASP A 54 -12.00 11.33 -8.79
CA ASP A 54 -13.11 11.26 -9.73
C ASP A 54 -14.31 10.54 -9.13
N ASN A 55 -14.08 9.32 -8.65
CA ASN A 55 -15.12 8.44 -8.14
C ASN A 55 -14.67 7.72 -6.88
N VAL A 56 -15.62 7.52 -5.97
CA VAL A 56 -15.48 6.63 -4.82
C VAL A 56 -16.61 5.62 -4.86
N VAL A 57 -16.28 4.34 -4.72
CA VAL A 57 -17.26 3.28 -4.48
C VAL A 57 -17.08 2.79 -3.05
N VAL A 58 -18.18 2.72 -2.30
CA VAL A 58 -18.22 2.09 -0.98
C VAL A 58 -19.35 1.07 -1.00
N SER A 59 -19.03 -0.18 -0.73
CA SER A 59 -20.00 -1.23 -0.47
C SER A 59 -19.77 -1.75 0.94
N THR A 60 -20.73 -1.56 1.83
CA THR A 60 -20.62 -1.95 3.24
C THR A 60 -21.80 -2.79 3.66
N GLN A 61 -21.51 -3.86 4.38
CA GLN A 61 -22.53 -4.70 4.98
C GLN A 61 -23.21 -3.94 6.12
N HIS A 62 -24.51 -4.15 6.29
CA HIS A 62 -25.32 -3.44 7.29
C HIS A 62 -26.40 -4.33 7.90
N HIS A 63 -26.96 -3.89 9.03
CA HIS A 63 -28.20 -4.43 9.58
C HIS A 63 -29.40 -4.10 8.68
N ASP A 64 -30.42 -4.95 8.71
CA ASP A 64 -31.61 -4.85 7.84
C ASP A 64 -32.43 -3.57 8.08
N GLU A 65 -32.38 -3.06 9.31
CA GLU A 65 -33.23 -1.99 9.81
C GLU A 65 -32.82 -0.59 9.33
N VAL A 66 -31.61 -0.42 8.77
CA VAL A 66 -31.14 0.90 8.32
C VAL A 66 -31.77 1.27 6.98
N ASP A 67 -32.32 2.47 6.91
CA ASP A 67 -32.76 3.07 5.65
C ASP A 67 -31.56 3.34 4.71
N ILE A 68 -31.76 3.13 3.41
CA ILE A 68 -30.66 3.21 2.44
C ILE A 68 -30.18 4.65 2.25
N ASP A 69 -31.07 5.64 2.34
CA ASP A 69 -30.71 7.05 2.15
C ASP A 69 -29.98 7.57 3.39
N GLN A 70 -30.39 7.12 4.59
CA GLN A 70 -29.62 7.33 5.82
C GLN A 70 -28.21 6.74 5.70
N LEU A 71 -28.08 5.48 5.25
CA LEU A 71 -26.78 4.84 5.07
C LEU A 71 -25.89 5.63 4.09
N ARG A 72 -26.45 6.09 2.97
CA ARG A 72 -25.72 6.87 1.97
C ARG A 72 -25.23 8.21 2.52
N SER A 73 -26.08 8.91 3.27
CA SER A 73 -25.72 10.16 3.93
C SER A 73 -24.59 9.95 4.95
N ASP A 74 -24.74 8.95 5.82
CA ASP A 74 -23.77 8.64 6.86
C ASP A 74 -22.40 8.23 6.31
N ILE A 75 -22.38 7.39 5.26
CA ILE A 75 -21.12 6.98 4.62
C ILE A 75 -20.45 8.17 3.94
N THR A 76 -21.22 9.08 3.35
CA THR A 76 -20.67 10.32 2.77
C THR A 76 -19.97 11.14 3.86
N GLN A 77 -20.68 11.46 4.93
CA GLN A 77 -20.19 12.33 6.00
C GLN A 77 -19.07 11.69 6.84
N HIS A 78 -19.31 10.48 7.37
CA HIS A 78 -18.45 9.89 8.39
C HIS A 78 -17.31 9.04 7.82
N VAL A 79 -17.36 8.69 6.54
CA VAL A 79 -16.33 7.86 5.88
C VAL A 79 -15.65 8.60 4.74
N ILE A 80 -16.39 9.08 3.73
CA ILE A 80 -15.81 9.69 2.53
C ILE A 80 -15.19 11.04 2.86
N ASP A 81 -15.98 11.98 3.39
CA ASP A 81 -15.53 13.33 3.70
C ASP A 81 -14.47 13.36 4.82
N ALA A 82 -14.54 12.39 5.74
CA ALA A 82 -13.57 12.24 6.81
C ALA A 82 -12.23 11.64 6.35
N ALA A 83 -12.21 10.85 5.27
CA ALA A 83 -11.00 10.17 4.79
C ALA A 83 -10.33 10.87 3.60
N ILE A 84 -11.11 11.63 2.81
CA ILE A 84 -10.63 12.32 1.60
C ILE A 84 -10.62 13.84 1.86
N PRO A 85 -9.43 14.48 1.87
CA PRO A 85 -9.28 15.91 2.04
C PRO A 85 -10.15 16.71 1.05
N SER A 86 -10.67 17.87 1.48
CA SER A 86 -11.61 18.67 0.69
C SER A 86 -11.03 19.09 -0.66
N GLU A 87 -9.73 19.35 -0.70
CA GLU A 87 -8.99 19.80 -1.87
C GLU A 87 -9.03 18.74 -2.98
N LEU A 88 -9.11 17.46 -2.62
CA LEU A 88 -9.20 16.36 -3.57
C LEU A 88 -10.65 16.04 -3.99
N ARG A 89 -11.66 16.64 -3.33
CA ARG A 89 -13.10 16.42 -3.61
C ARG A 89 -13.72 17.48 -4.52
N ASN A 90 -13.11 18.67 -4.60
CA ASN A 90 -13.68 19.86 -5.23
C ASN A 90 -13.94 19.77 -6.75
N GLY A 91 -13.44 18.73 -7.43
CA GLY A 91 -13.62 18.52 -8.87
C GLY A 91 -14.78 17.59 -9.25
N GLY A 92 -15.93 17.66 -8.56
CA GLY A 92 -17.12 16.89 -8.91
C GLY A 92 -17.03 15.40 -8.58
N LEU A 93 -16.52 15.05 -7.39
CA LEU A 93 -16.48 13.67 -6.89
C LEU A 93 -17.85 12.99 -7.00
N ARG A 94 -17.91 11.84 -7.67
CA ARG A 94 -19.08 10.96 -7.68
C ARG A 94 -18.94 9.85 -6.64
N SER A 95 -19.98 9.65 -5.84
CA SER A 95 -20.00 8.61 -4.80
C SER A 95 -21.03 7.52 -5.13
N PHE A 96 -20.58 6.27 -5.16
CA PHE A 96 -21.41 5.09 -5.37
C PHE A 96 -21.45 4.29 -4.07
N ILE A 97 -22.50 4.47 -3.28
CA ILE A 97 -22.64 3.86 -1.95
C ILE A 97 -23.74 2.81 -1.99
N ASN A 98 -23.37 1.56 -1.70
CA ASN A 98 -24.22 0.37 -1.83
C ASN A 98 -25.08 0.43 -3.12
N PRO A 99 -24.47 0.41 -4.32
CA PRO A 99 -25.19 0.64 -5.58
C PRO A 99 -26.27 -0.41 -5.88
N THR A 100 -26.13 -1.62 -5.34
CA THR A 100 -27.15 -2.69 -5.41
C THR A 100 -28.30 -2.48 -4.42
N GLY A 101 -28.26 -1.42 -3.61
CA GLY A 101 -29.18 -1.13 -2.52
C GLY A 101 -28.83 -1.91 -1.26
N ARG A 102 -29.17 -3.21 -1.23
CA ARG A 102 -29.17 -4.02 0.00
C ARG A 102 -27.92 -4.91 0.10
N PHE A 103 -27.20 -4.81 1.22
CA PHE A 103 -26.06 -5.68 1.55
C PHE A 103 -26.13 -6.15 3.03
N VAL A 104 -27.04 -7.07 3.32
CA VAL A 104 -27.26 -7.59 4.69
C VAL A 104 -26.47 -8.88 4.96
N ILE A 105 -26.47 -9.80 4.00
CA ILE A 105 -25.71 -11.06 4.07
C ILE A 105 -24.33 -10.83 3.44
N GLY A 106 -23.27 -11.12 4.19
CA GLY A 106 -21.88 -10.84 3.80
C GLY A 106 -20.90 -11.68 4.62
N GLY A 107 -19.60 -11.51 4.35
CA GLY A 107 -18.56 -12.35 4.95
C GLY A 107 -18.56 -13.80 4.43
N PRO A 108 -17.95 -14.74 5.17
CA PRO A 108 -17.71 -16.11 4.69
C PRO A 108 -18.97 -16.91 4.31
N VAL A 109 -20.15 -16.53 4.81
CA VAL A 109 -21.42 -17.17 4.44
C VAL A 109 -21.84 -16.83 3.00
N ALA A 110 -21.41 -15.67 2.48
CA ALA A 110 -21.76 -15.20 1.14
C ALA A 110 -20.61 -15.29 0.13
N ASP A 111 -19.36 -15.16 0.59
CA ASP A 111 -18.17 -15.14 -0.27
C ASP A 111 -16.99 -15.84 0.43
N ALA A 112 -16.49 -16.91 -0.17
CA ALA A 112 -15.42 -17.73 0.41
C ALA A 112 -14.10 -16.94 0.48
N GLY A 113 -13.54 -16.82 1.68
CA GLY A 113 -12.25 -16.16 1.91
C GLY A 113 -11.07 -17.13 1.82
N LEU A 114 -10.00 -16.74 1.11
CA LEU A 114 -8.75 -17.51 1.06
C LEU A 114 -7.53 -16.59 1.25
N THR A 115 -6.52 -17.09 1.98
CA THR A 115 -5.24 -16.40 2.18
C THR A 115 -4.58 -16.08 0.84
N GLY A 116 -4.06 -14.86 0.69
CA GLY A 116 -3.33 -14.45 -0.51
C GLY A 116 -4.19 -14.09 -1.71
N ARG A 117 -5.51 -13.91 -1.55
CA ARG A 117 -6.41 -13.43 -2.63
C ARG A 117 -6.59 -11.91 -2.67
N LYS A 118 -5.69 -11.16 -2.02
CA LYS A 118 -5.72 -9.69 -1.94
C LYS A 118 -4.35 -9.05 -2.20
N ILE A 119 -3.44 -9.74 -2.89
CA ILE A 119 -2.05 -9.28 -3.10
C ILE A 119 -1.90 -7.87 -3.69
N MET A 120 -2.79 -7.44 -4.58
CA MET A 120 -2.74 -6.07 -5.11
C MET A 120 -3.21 -5.03 -4.09
N VAL A 121 -4.17 -5.40 -3.23
CA VAL A 121 -4.62 -4.58 -2.10
C VAL A 121 -3.55 -4.56 -1.01
N ASP A 122 -2.84 -5.66 -0.79
CA ASP A 122 -1.76 -5.75 0.20
C ASP A 122 -0.55 -4.87 -0.16
N THR A 123 -0.41 -4.49 -1.43
CA THR A 123 0.75 -3.79 -1.99
C THR A 123 0.44 -2.38 -2.49
N TYR A 124 0.37 -2.20 -3.81
CA TYR A 124 0.38 -0.88 -4.48
C TYR A 124 -0.89 -0.60 -5.27
N GLY A 125 -1.95 -1.40 -5.09
CA GLY A 125 -3.25 -1.18 -5.72
C GLY A 125 -3.26 -1.26 -7.25
N GLY A 126 -2.35 -2.02 -7.85
CA GLY A 126 -2.19 -2.08 -9.31
C GLY A 126 -1.24 -1.05 -9.89
N TYR A 127 -0.75 -0.10 -9.08
CA TYR A 127 0.11 0.98 -9.55
C TYR A 127 1.55 0.53 -9.87
N ALA A 128 2.04 -0.51 -9.18
CA ALA A 128 3.34 -1.12 -9.41
C ALA A 128 3.18 -2.61 -9.74
N ARG A 129 4.18 -3.17 -10.41
CA ARG A 129 4.19 -4.58 -10.81
C ARG A 129 4.27 -5.49 -9.58
N HIS A 130 3.71 -6.70 -9.70
CA HIS A 130 3.66 -7.68 -8.61
C HIS A 130 4.22 -9.03 -9.06
N GLY A 131 5.08 -9.65 -8.24
CA GLY A 131 5.75 -10.92 -8.57
C GLY A 131 4.90 -12.18 -8.36
N GLY A 132 3.72 -12.04 -7.74
CA GLY A 132 2.71 -13.10 -7.58
C GLY A 132 2.66 -13.75 -6.20
N GLY A 133 3.74 -13.68 -5.42
CA GLY A 133 3.79 -14.25 -4.08
C GLY A 133 2.92 -13.51 -3.06
N CYS A 134 2.08 -14.23 -2.31
CA CYS A 134 1.33 -13.64 -1.19
C CYS A 134 2.21 -13.48 0.07
N PHE A 135 1.77 -12.64 1.02
CA PHE A 135 2.53 -12.37 2.25
C PHE A 135 2.03 -13.17 3.45
N SER A 136 0.74 -13.08 3.79
CA SER A 136 0.16 -13.67 5.00
C SER A 136 0.34 -15.20 5.06
N GLY A 137 0.64 -15.72 6.26
CA GLY A 137 0.91 -17.15 6.50
C GLY A 137 2.36 -17.60 6.29
N LYS A 138 3.25 -16.72 5.83
CA LYS A 138 4.67 -17.06 5.58
C LYS A 138 5.58 -16.45 6.65
N ASP A 139 6.56 -17.20 7.14
CA ASP A 139 7.63 -16.64 7.97
C ASP A 139 8.65 -15.87 7.09
N PRO A 140 9.55 -15.05 7.66
CA PRO A 140 10.37 -14.14 6.88
C PRO A 140 11.51 -14.83 6.10
N THR A 141 11.70 -16.14 6.23
CA THR A 141 12.59 -16.89 5.31
C THR A 141 12.03 -16.99 3.89
N LYS A 142 10.72 -16.76 3.70
CA LYS A 142 10.06 -16.83 2.40
C LYS A 142 10.23 -15.50 1.69
N VAL A 143 10.98 -15.53 0.59
CA VAL A 143 11.34 -14.33 -0.19
C VAL A 143 10.13 -13.61 -0.77
N ASP A 144 8.99 -14.27 -0.94
CA ASP A 144 7.74 -13.60 -1.30
C ASP A 144 7.41 -12.45 -0.34
N ARG A 145 7.64 -12.62 0.96
CA ARG A 145 7.44 -11.56 1.97
C ARG A 145 8.72 -10.75 2.15
N ALA A 146 9.83 -11.40 2.50
CA ALA A 146 11.05 -10.67 2.84
C ALA A 146 11.62 -9.91 1.65
N GLY A 147 11.69 -10.52 0.46
CA GLY A 147 12.13 -9.86 -0.76
C GLY A 147 11.23 -8.67 -1.13
N ALA A 148 9.91 -8.80 -1.01
CA ALA A 148 8.98 -7.69 -1.24
C ALA A 148 9.19 -6.54 -0.25
N TYR A 149 9.41 -6.83 1.04
CA TYR A 149 9.68 -5.82 2.06
C TYR A 149 11.05 -5.15 1.85
N GLY A 150 12.08 -5.92 1.47
CA GLY A 150 13.38 -5.40 1.10
C GLY A 150 13.30 -4.48 -0.12
N ALA A 151 12.56 -4.88 -1.16
CA ALA A 151 12.33 -4.05 -2.34
C ALA A 151 11.59 -2.74 -2.00
N ARG A 152 10.55 -2.80 -1.15
CA ARG A 152 9.87 -1.59 -0.63
C ARG A 152 10.85 -0.69 0.12
N HIS A 153 11.66 -1.26 1.01
CA HIS A 153 12.63 -0.52 1.80
C HIS A 153 13.62 0.23 0.90
N VAL A 154 14.19 -0.46 -0.09
CA VAL A 154 15.10 0.15 -1.06
C VAL A 154 14.42 1.26 -1.87
N ALA A 155 13.28 0.96 -2.51
CA ALA A 155 12.58 1.93 -3.37
C ALA A 155 12.18 3.20 -2.60
N LYS A 156 11.72 3.03 -1.36
CA LYS A 156 11.34 4.14 -0.49
C LYS A 156 12.55 5.00 -0.13
N ASN A 157 13.69 4.39 0.19
CA ASN A 157 14.93 5.12 0.51
C ASN A 157 15.51 5.85 -0.72
N ILE A 158 15.42 5.28 -1.93
CA ILE A 158 15.83 5.96 -3.17
C ILE A 158 15.02 7.26 -3.37
N VAL A 159 13.70 7.19 -3.22
CA VAL A 159 12.83 8.37 -3.37
C VAL A 159 13.05 9.36 -2.22
N ALA A 160 13.18 8.89 -0.98
CA ALA A 160 13.44 9.73 0.19
C ALA A 160 14.80 10.45 0.13
N ALA A 161 15.81 9.82 -0.49
CA ALA A 161 17.11 10.42 -0.78
C ALA A 161 17.03 11.53 -1.85
N GLY A 162 15.86 11.69 -2.49
CA GLY A 162 15.68 12.63 -3.59
C GLY A 162 16.44 12.23 -4.85
N LEU A 163 16.77 10.94 -5.01
CA LEU A 163 17.46 10.42 -6.19
C LEU A 163 16.52 10.20 -7.37
N ALA A 164 15.22 10.02 -7.12
CA ALA A 164 14.18 9.89 -8.13
C ALA A 164 12.83 10.38 -7.60
N GLY A 165 11.94 10.83 -8.48
CA GLY A 165 10.55 11.16 -8.15
C GLY A 165 9.64 9.93 -8.02
N LYS A 166 9.99 8.85 -8.73
CA LYS A 166 9.32 7.54 -8.71
C LYS A 166 10.37 6.45 -8.88
N CYS A 167 10.19 5.32 -8.21
CA CYS A 167 11.11 4.19 -8.30
C CYS A 167 10.35 2.87 -8.15
N GLU A 168 10.65 1.90 -9.03
CA GLU A 168 10.28 0.50 -8.86
C GLU A 168 11.56 -0.34 -8.70
N VAL A 169 11.52 -1.30 -7.76
CA VAL A 169 12.62 -2.23 -7.50
C VAL A 169 12.09 -3.65 -7.67
N GLN A 170 12.75 -4.43 -8.51
CA GLN A 170 12.45 -5.84 -8.72
C GLN A 170 13.64 -6.67 -8.23
N VAL A 171 13.34 -7.70 -7.44
CA VAL A 171 14.31 -8.67 -6.94
C VAL A 171 13.80 -10.07 -7.25
N SER A 172 14.69 -10.96 -7.68
CA SER A 172 14.36 -12.37 -7.93
C SER A 172 15.41 -13.30 -7.30
N TYR A 173 14.99 -14.51 -6.97
CA TYR A 173 15.79 -15.49 -6.26
C TYR A 173 15.69 -16.85 -6.92
N ALA A 174 16.75 -17.65 -6.79
CA ALA A 174 16.72 -19.08 -7.06
C ALA A 174 16.76 -19.84 -5.73
N ILE A 175 16.00 -20.93 -5.62
CA ILE A 175 15.96 -21.73 -4.39
C ILE A 175 17.36 -22.26 -4.04
N GLY A 176 17.78 -22.08 -2.78
CA GLY A 176 19.11 -22.48 -2.31
C GLY A 176 20.24 -21.49 -2.62
N VAL A 177 19.99 -20.42 -3.40
CA VAL A 177 20.99 -19.39 -3.69
C VAL A 177 20.85 -18.24 -2.68
N VAL A 178 21.96 -17.86 -2.05
CA VAL A 178 21.97 -16.87 -0.96
C VAL A 178 21.66 -15.46 -1.46
N LYS A 179 22.30 -15.05 -2.56
CA LYS A 179 22.14 -13.71 -3.14
C LYS A 179 21.02 -13.70 -4.19
N PRO A 180 20.35 -12.56 -4.42
CA PRO A 180 19.41 -12.41 -5.52
C PRO A 180 20.07 -12.77 -6.87
N VAL A 181 19.31 -13.38 -7.77
CA VAL A 181 19.79 -13.65 -9.14
C VAL A 181 19.65 -12.43 -10.05
N ALA A 182 18.75 -11.50 -9.70
CA ALA A 182 18.66 -10.20 -10.34
C ALA A 182 18.13 -9.14 -9.36
N ILE A 183 18.68 -7.92 -9.48
CA ILE A 183 18.17 -6.70 -8.88
C ILE A 183 18.02 -5.69 -10.01
N ARG A 184 16.81 -5.19 -10.23
CA ARG A 184 16.53 -4.14 -11.21
C ARG A 184 15.94 -2.93 -10.51
N VAL A 185 16.45 -1.76 -10.85
CA VAL A 185 15.91 -0.45 -10.48
C VAL A 185 15.36 0.19 -11.75
N ASP A 186 14.17 0.78 -11.67
CA ASP A 186 13.54 1.56 -12.74
C ASP A 186 13.00 2.86 -12.14
N THR A 187 13.57 4.00 -12.54
CA THR A 187 13.13 5.33 -12.04
C THR A 187 12.12 6.00 -12.95
N PHE A 188 11.69 5.32 -14.03
CA PHE A 188 10.74 5.85 -15.02
C PHE A 188 11.18 7.21 -15.59
N GLY A 189 12.49 7.42 -15.76
CA GLY A 189 13.07 8.68 -16.27
C GLY A 189 13.08 9.83 -15.26
N THR A 190 12.72 9.59 -14.00
CA THR A 190 12.72 10.63 -12.94
C THR A 190 14.02 10.64 -12.11
N GLY A 191 14.96 9.74 -12.40
CA GLY A 191 16.23 9.64 -11.71
C GLY A 191 17.18 10.80 -12.00
N LYS A 192 17.92 11.25 -10.97
CA LYS A 192 18.99 12.26 -11.11
C LYS A 192 20.27 11.72 -11.74
N VAL A 193 20.45 10.40 -11.67
CA VAL A 193 21.57 9.66 -12.27
C VAL A 193 21.01 8.40 -12.95
N PRO A 194 21.76 7.74 -13.85
CA PRO A 194 21.28 6.53 -14.53
C PRO A 194 20.85 5.42 -13.56
N ASP A 195 19.78 4.69 -13.91
CA ASP A 195 19.24 3.59 -13.10
C ASP A 195 20.29 2.53 -12.76
N ALA A 196 21.21 2.25 -13.68
CA ALA A 196 22.31 1.32 -13.47
C ALA A 196 23.26 1.77 -12.35
N THR A 197 23.51 3.08 -12.21
CA THR A 197 24.33 3.66 -11.15
C THR A 197 23.64 3.49 -9.79
N ILE A 198 22.32 3.75 -9.73
CA ILE A 198 21.51 3.55 -8.52
C ILE A 198 21.49 2.07 -8.15
N ALA A 199 21.25 1.17 -9.11
CA ALA A 199 21.25 -0.28 -8.88
C ALA A 199 22.59 -0.78 -8.33
N ALA A 200 23.70 -0.25 -8.82
CA ALA A 200 25.04 -0.59 -8.32
C ALA A 200 25.24 -0.11 -6.87
N ALA A 201 24.80 1.10 -6.52
CA ALA A 201 24.82 1.60 -5.14
C ALA A 201 23.95 0.74 -4.21
N VAL A 202 22.73 0.38 -4.64
CA VAL A 202 21.84 -0.52 -3.92
C VAL A 202 22.53 -1.86 -3.62
N THR A 203 23.20 -2.44 -4.62
CA THR A 203 23.88 -3.73 -4.48
C THR A 203 25.02 -3.69 -3.46
N ARG A 204 25.70 -2.55 -3.31
CA ARG A 204 26.77 -2.36 -2.32
C ARG A 204 26.24 -2.11 -0.92
N LEU A 205 25.17 -1.33 -0.80
CA LEU A 205 24.67 -0.84 0.49
C LEU A 205 23.65 -1.78 1.14
N PHE A 206 22.81 -2.48 0.35
CA PHE A 206 21.72 -3.29 0.86
C PHE A 206 22.02 -4.77 0.67
N ASP A 207 22.09 -5.53 1.77
CA ASP A 207 22.16 -6.98 1.68
C ASP A 207 20.77 -7.58 1.44
N LEU A 208 20.40 -7.66 0.15
CA LEU A 208 19.12 -8.22 -0.27
C LEU A 208 19.08 -9.76 -0.26
N SER A 209 20.02 -10.45 0.39
CA SER A 209 19.85 -11.86 0.74
C SER A 209 18.71 -12.04 1.75
N PRO A 210 18.03 -13.20 1.80
CA PRO A 210 16.95 -13.41 2.77
C PRO A 210 17.39 -13.14 4.22
N LEU A 211 18.60 -13.57 4.60
CA LEU A 211 19.14 -13.33 5.94
C LEU A 211 19.52 -11.86 6.18
N GLY A 212 20.09 -11.19 5.17
CA GLY A 212 20.40 -9.77 5.24
C GLY A 212 19.15 -8.93 5.51
N ILE A 213 18.08 -9.17 4.74
CA ILE A 213 16.79 -8.50 4.91
C ILE A 213 16.19 -8.79 6.30
N ILE A 214 16.20 -10.06 6.73
CA ILE A 214 15.67 -10.45 8.04
C ILE A 214 16.39 -9.71 9.17
N LYS A 215 17.72 -9.59 9.07
CA LYS A 215 18.56 -8.91 10.07
C LYS A 215 18.32 -7.41 10.07
N GLU A 216 18.40 -6.79 8.90
CA GLU A 216 18.25 -5.33 8.74
C GLU A 216 16.88 -4.84 9.20
N LEU A 217 15.82 -5.57 8.84
CA LEU A 217 14.44 -5.20 9.19
C LEU A 217 13.95 -5.87 10.48
N ASN A 218 14.81 -6.59 11.20
CA ASN A 218 14.49 -7.31 12.43
C ASN A 218 13.15 -8.09 12.35
N LEU A 219 13.02 -8.97 11.35
CA LEU A 219 11.75 -9.61 10.99
C LEU A 219 11.39 -10.85 11.84
N ARG A 220 12.30 -11.35 12.68
CA ARG A 220 12.08 -12.55 13.52
C ARG A 220 11.39 -12.20 14.84
N ARG A 221 10.24 -11.53 14.76
CA ARG A 221 9.42 -11.13 15.92
C ARG A 221 7.94 -10.97 15.52
N PRO A 222 7.00 -11.02 16.47
CA PRO A 222 5.57 -11.12 16.17
C PRO A 222 4.93 -9.78 15.75
N LEU A 223 5.25 -9.30 14.55
CA LEU A 223 4.76 -8.01 14.02
C LEU A 223 3.73 -8.13 12.87
N PHE A 224 3.57 -9.32 12.28
CA PHE A 224 2.87 -9.46 10.99
C PHE A 224 1.34 -9.41 11.06
N ARG A 225 0.72 -9.66 12.23
CA ARG A 225 -0.76 -9.71 12.32
C ARG A 225 -1.42 -8.40 11.89
N GLN A 226 -0.81 -7.26 12.24
CA GLN A 226 -1.36 -5.94 11.91
C GLN A 226 -1.19 -5.57 10.42
N THR A 227 -0.33 -6.30 9.68
CA THR A 227 -0.10 -6.10 8.24
C THR A 227 -1.16 -6.77 7.37
N ALA A 228 -1.87 -7.78 7.89
CA ALA A 228 -2.81 -8.61 7.12
C ALA A 228 -4.11 -7.90 6.70
N ALA A 229 -4.29 -6.63 7.09
CA ALA A 229 -5.38 -5.78 6.67
C ALA A 229 -4.89 -4.33 6.50
N TYR A 230 -5.50 -3.60 5.57
CA TYR A 230 -5.23 -2.19 5.28
C TYR A 230 -3.84 -1.91 4.69
N GLY A 231 -3.27 -2.89 3.99
CA GLY A 231 -1.99 -2.77 3.29
C GLY A 231 -0.78 -3.06 4.18
N HIS A 232 0.23 -3.66 3.55
CA HIS A 232 1.54 -3.91 4.16
C HIS A 232 2.47 -2.68 4.07
N PHE A 233 2.24 -1.80 3.10
CA PHE A 233 3.10 -0.65 2.79
C PHE A 233 2.40 0.68 3.06
N GLY A 234 3.20 1.73 3.30
CA GLY A 234 2.71 3.08 3.63
C GLY A 234 2.06 3.21 4.99
N ARG A 235 2.31 2.26 5.91
CA ARG A 235 1.74 2.25 7.26
C ARG A 235 2.62 3.03 8.23
N THR A 236 2.00 3.95 8.96
CA THR A 236 2.65 4.75 10.02
C THR A 236 2.07 4.46 11.41
N ASP A 237 1.02 3.66 11.48
CA ASP A 237 0.26 3.30 12.68
C ASP A 237 0.72 1.97 13.33
N ILE A 238 1.72 1.31 12.74
CA ILE A 238 2.26 0.03 13.20
C ILE A 238 3.79 0.01 13.10
N ASP A 239 4.41 -0.97 13.75
CA ASP A 239 5.83 -1.27 13.59
C ASP A 239 6.08 -1.95 12.23
N ALA A 240 6.43 -1.13 11.23
CA ALA A 240 6.75 -1.55 9.86
C ALA A 240 8.18 -1.12 9.50
N PRO A 241 9.22 -1.88 9.89
CA PRO A 241 10.62 -1.46 9.74
C PRO A 241 11.06 -1.22 8.28
N TRP A 242 10.41 -1.88 7.31
CA TRP A 242 10.65 -1.63 5.88
C TRP A 242 10.21 -0.23 5.42
N GLU A 243 9.36 0.46 6.19
CA GLU A 243 8.96 1.84 5.91
C GLU A 243 9.99 2.88 6.38
N SER A 244 11.05 2.48 7.07
CA SER A 244 12.13 3.38 7.49
C SER A 244 12.86 3.97 6.28
N THR A 245 13.17 5.27 6.36
CA THR A 245 13.98 6.01 5.38
C THR A 245 15.40 6.31 5.88
N ALA A 246 15.89 5.56 6.88
CA ALA A 246 17.20 5.82 7.49
C ALA A 246 18.38 5.60 6.53
N ARG A 247 18.23 4.75 5.50
CA ARG A 247 19.27 4.46 4.50
C ARG A 247 19.34 5.50 3.37
N ALA A 248 18.46 6.51 3.39
CA ALA A 248 18.42 7.55 2.36
C ALA A 248 19.71 8.39 2.34
N ALA A 249 20.26 8.70 3.53
CA ALA A 249 21.52 9.43 3.64
C ALA A 249 22.70 8.64 3.04
N ASP A 250 22.82 7.35 3.39
CA ASP A 250 23.86 6.45 2.85
C ASP A 250 23.83 6.41 1.32
N LEU A 251 22.63 6.34 0.72
CA LEU A 251 22.45 6.33 -0.72
C LEU A 251 22.91 7.64 -1.38
N SER A 252 22.53 8.78 -0.79
CA SER A 252 22.95 10.10 -1.28
C SER A 252 24.46 10.30 -1.19
N GLU A 253 25.07 9.87 -0.09
CA GLU A 253 26.53 9.98 0.12
C GLU A 253 27.30 9.10 -0.86
N GLU A 254 26.93 7.83 -1.01
CA GLU A 254 27.57 6.87 -1.93
C GLU A 254 27.56 7.35 -3.39
N LEU A 255 26.52 8.08 -3.81
CA LEU A 255 26.40 8.62 -5.16
C LEU A 255 27.08 9.99 -5.32
N SER A 256 27.20 10.76 -4.24
CA SER A 256 27.89 12.06 -4.27
C SER A 256 29.41 11.92 -4.29
N GLN A 257 29.96 10.89 -3.65
CA GLN A 257 31.41 10.62 -3.64
C GLN A 257 31.95 10.12 -5.00
N LYS A 258 31.07 9.82 -5.96
CA LYS A 258 31.40 9.26 -7.28
C LYS A 258 31.00 10.15 -8.46
N ALA A 259 30.41 11.31 -8.19
CA ALA A 259 30.13 12.35 -9.18
C ALA A 259 31.33 13.30 -9.29
#